data_AF-A0AB38S7Z1-F1
#
_entry.id   AF-A0AB38S7Z1-F1
#
_cell.length_a   1.000
_cell.length_b   1.000
_cell.length_c   1.000
_cell.angle_alpha   90.00
_cell.angle_beta   90.00
_cell.angle_gamma   90.00
#
_symmetry.space_group_name_H-M   'P 1'
#
loop_
_entity.id
_entity.type
_entity.pdbx_description
1 polymer ?
#
loop_
_entity_poly.entity_id
_entity_poly.type
_entity_poly.pdbx_seq_one_letter_code
_entity_poly.pdbx_strand_id
1 'polypeptide(L)'
;MRTQYFGDIRVDSIPEFEFAVEGSWFLKGITTEIIAEHEHWLGSRLVEPGTRRLKMLSHSYLIRTPHHTILFDTCCGNHKDVPGLPWHQLRTPFLENLARAGVQPRT
;
A
#
# COMPACT_ATOMS: atom_id res chain seq x y z
N MET A 1 -1.72 3.47 -8.69
CA MET A 1 -2.23 4.83 -8.35
C MET A 1 -1.75 5.83 -9.40
N ARG A 2 -2.50 6.91 -9.65
CA ARG A 2 -2.14 7.95 -10.64
C ARG A 2 -1.15 8.94 -10.05
N THR A 3 -0.11 9.32 -10.80
CA THR A 3 0.79 10.43 -10.45
C THR A 3 -0.01 11.70 -10.19
N GLN A 4 0.35 12.43 -9.14
CA GLN A 4 -0.26 13.70 -8.76
C GLN A 4 0.75 14.84 -8.89
N TYR A 5 0.24 16.04 -9.16
CA TYR A 5 1.04 17.25 -9.27
C TYR A 5 0.48 18.34 -8.36
N PHE A 6 1.36 19.02 -7.63
CA PHE A 6 1.05 20.14 -6.74
C PHE A 6 2.01 21.28 -7.08
N GLY A 7 1.61 22.13 -8.04
CA GLY A 7 2.57 23.03 -8.70
C GLY A 7 3.70 22.23 -9.36
N ASP A 8 4.95 22.62 -9.10
CA ASP A 8 6.14 21.93 -9.62
C ASP A 8 6.52 20.66 -8.83
N ILE A 9 5.67 20.23 -7.89
CA ILE A 9 5.89 19.01 -7.11
C ILE A 9 5.17 17.85 -7.77
N ARG A 10 5.92 16.80 -8.13
CA ARG A 10 5.38 15.54 -8.63
C ARG A 10 5.39 14.49 -7.52
N VAL A 11 4.26 13.82 -7.32
CA VAL A 11 4.11 12.73 -6.33
C VAL A 11 3.69 11.45 -7.04
N ASP A 12 4.55 10.43 -6.97
CA ASP A 12 4.26 9.08 -7.42
C ASP A 12 4.05 8.15 -6.21
N SER A 13 3.21 7.13 -6.35
CA SER A 13 3.08 6.05 -5.36
C SER A 13 3.87 4.84 -5.83
N ILE A 14 4.69 4.28 -4.94
CA ILE A 14 5.52 3.10 -5.18
C ILE A 14 4.95 1.94 -4.36
N PRO A 15 4.22 0.99 -4.97
CA PRO A 15 3.56 -0.08 -4.23
C PRO A 15 4.58 -1.10 -3.71
N GLU A 16 4.31 -1.60 -2.51
CA GLU A 16 4.99 -2.77 -1.93
C GLU A 16 4.10 -4.01 -2.07
N PHE A 17 2.87 -3.96 -1.54
CA PHE A 17 1.90 -5.06 -1.64
C PHE A 17 0.46 -4.55 -1.64
N GLU A 18 -0.45 -5.40 -2.12
CA GLU A 18 -1.89 -5.34 -1.90
C GLU A 18 -2.36 -6.75 -1.54
N PHE A 19 -3.04 -6.91 -0.40
CA PHE A 19 -3.68 -8.17 -0.01
C PHE A 19 -5.02 -7.89 0.69
N ALA A 20 -5.85 -8.92 0.85
CA ALA A 20 -7.13 -8.81 1.55
C ALA A 20 -7.08 -9.50 2.92
N VAL A 21 -7.57 -8.83 3.96
CA VAL A 21 -7.64 -9.33 5.34
C VAL A 21 -9.06 -9.41 5.87
N GLU A 22 -9.27 -10.26 6.86
CA GLU A 22 -10.50 -10.25 7.63
C GLU A 22 -10.67 -8.89 8.33
N GLY A 23 -11.87 -8.31 8.23
CA GLY A 23 -12.13 -6.98 8.81
C GLY A 23 -11.87 -6.92 10.31
N SER A 24 -12.24 -7.97 11.03
CA SER A 24 -12.05 -8.11 12.48
C SER A 24 -10.58 -8.22 12.90
N TRP A 25 -9.71 -8.71 12.01
CA TRP A 25 -8.27 -8.74 12.24
C TRP A 25 -7.66 -7.34 12.15
N PHE A 26 -8.19 -6.48 11.27
CA PHE A 26 -7.66 -5.14 11.05
C PHE A 26 -8.29 -4.07 11.97
N LEU A 27 -9.61 -4.12 12.15
CA LEU A 27 -10.39 -3.15 12.90
C LEU A 27 -11.28 -3.86 13.93
N LYS A 28 -11.13 -3.47 15.19
CA LYS A 28 -11.91 -4.05 16.29
C LYS A 28 -13.40 -3.85 16.04
N GLY A 29 -14.16 -4.95 16.11
CA GLY A 29 -15.61 -4.93 16.01
C GLY A 29 -16.17 -4.89 14.59
N ILE A 30 -15.31 -4.92 13.56
CA ILE A 30 -15.77 -5.03 12.18
C ILE A 30 -16.09 -6.49 11.85
N THR A 31 -17.34 -6.74 11.47
CA THR A 31 -17.82 -8.05 11.01
C THR A 31 -18.08 -8.03 9.50
N THR A 32 -18.22 -9.21 8.92
CA THR A 32 -18.56 -9.41 7.51
C THR A 32 -19.90 -8.77 7.15
N GLU A 33 -20.86 -8.76 8.08
CA GLU A 33 -22.19 -8.15 7.91
C GLU A 33 -22.09 -6.62 7.83
N ILE A 34 -21.28 -6.00 8.69
CA ILE A 34 -21.02 -4.55 8.65
C ILE A 34 -20.40 -4.16 7.31
N ILE A 35 -19.44 -4.96 6.82
CA ILE A 35 -18.84 -4.73 5.50
C ILE A 35 -19.90 -4.85 4.41
N ALA A 36 -20.74 -5.90 4.46
CA ALA A 36 -21.81 -6.14 3.49
C ALA A 36 -22.81 -4.97 3.42
N GLU A 37 -23.23 -4.43 4.57
CA GLU A 37 -24.14 -3.27 4.66
C GLU A 37 -23.56 -2.04 3.96
N HIS A 38 -22.24 -1.88 4.00
CA HIS A 38 -21.50 -0.72 3.49
C HIS A 38 -20.83 -0.94 2.13
N GLU A 39 -20.97 -2.12 1.51
CA GLU A 39 -20.35 -2.47 0.23
C GLU A 39 -20.64 -1.44 -0.87
N HIS A 40 -21.84 -0.84 -0.85
CA HIS A 40 -22.30 0.10 -1.87
C HIS A 40 -21.44 1.36 -2.00
N TRP A 41 -20.79 1.83 -0.91
CA TRP A 41 -19.89 2.99 -0.94
C TRP A 41 -18.42 2.61 -0.74
N LEU A 42 -18.12 1.48 -0.10
CA LEU A 42 -16.76 0.96 0.01
C LEU A 42 -16.21 0.55 -1.36
N GLY A 43 -17.04 -0.16 -2.13
CA GLY A 43 -16.73 -0.63 -3.48
C GLY A 43 -15.52 -1.58 -3.58
N SER A 44 -15.21 -1.99 -4.81
CA SER A 44 -14.13 -2.95 -5.12
C SER A 44 -12.72 -2.42 -4.87
N ARG A 45 -12.59 -1.14 -4.54
CA ARG A 45 -11.33 -0.50 -4.16
C ARG A 45 -10.94 -0.81 -2.72
N LEU A 46 -11.92 -0.93 -1.82
CA LEU A 46 -11.67 -1.15 -0.40
C LEU A 46 -12.05 -2.56 0.05
N VAL A 47 -12.95 -3.22 -0.68
CA VAL A 47 -13.39 -4.60 -0.40
C VAL A 47 -12.99 -5.50 -1.56
N GLU A 48 -12.43 -6.66 -1.26
CA GLU A 48 -12.15 -7.68 -2.26
C GLU A 48 -13.47 -8.28 -2.79
N PRO A 49 -13.70 -8.26 -4.12
CA PRO A 49 -14.95 -8.72 -4.71
C PRO A 49 -15.29 -10.16 -4.31
N GLY A 50 -16.51 -10.36 -3.80
CA GLY A 50 -17.02 -11.69 -3.47
C GLY A 50 -16.50 -12.30 -2.16
N THR A 51 -15.59 -11.64 -1.44
CA THR A 51 -15.01 -12.19 -0.20
C THR A 51 -15.34 -11.38 1.05
N ARG A 52 -15.76 -10.11 0.90
CA ARG A 52 -16.00 -9.16 2.01
C ARG A 52 -14.78 -8.93 2.89
N ARG A 53 -13.59 -9.26 2.40
CA ARG A 53 -12.32 -8.95 3.05
C ARG A 53 -11.90 -7.53 2.70
N LEU A 54 -11.29 -6.84 3.65
CA LEU A 54 -10.79 -5.48 3.45
C LEU A 54 -9.45 -5.55 2.72
N LYS A 55 -9.32 -4.76 1.65
CA LYS A 55 -8.05 -4.59 0.95
C LYS A 55 -7.12 -3.70 1.76
N MET A 56 -5.93 -4.20 2.01
CA MET A 56 -4.82 -3.45 2.58
C MET A 56 -3.76 -3.24 1.51
N LEU A 57 -3.29 -2.00 1.41
CA LEU A 57 -2.24 -1.60 0.48
C LEU A 57 -1.11 -0.95 1.27
N SER A 58 0.12 -1.34 0.95
CA SER A 58 1.34 -0.70 1.44
C SER A 58 2.05 -0.07 0.26
N HIS A 59 2.41 1.21 0.38
CA HIS A 59 3.15 1.94 -0.64
C HIS A 59 3.92 3.11 -0.03
N SER A 60 5.05 3.44 -0.64
CA SER A 60 5.77 4.68 -0.37
C SER A 60 5.30 5.78 -1.30
N TYR A 61 5.54 7.03 -0.93
CA TYR A 61 5.45 8.16 -1.85
C TYR A 61 6.83 8.61 -2.30
N LEU A 62 7.01 8.74 -3.61
CA LEU A 62 8.18 9.37 -4.21
C LEU A 62 7.82 10.80 -4.60
N ILE A 63 8.36 11.75 -3.86
CA ILE A 63 8.07 13.17 -3.97
C ILE A 63 9.25 13.85 -4.66
N ARG A 64 9.00 14.45 -5.81
CA ARG A 64 10.00 15.23 -6.56
C ARG A 64 9.62 16.70 -6.53
N THR A 65 10.56 17.50 -6.05
CA THR A 65 10.51 18.95 -6.10
C THR A 65 11.60 19.43 -7.07
N PRO A 66 11.67 20.73 -7.41
CA PRO A 66 12.77 21.27 -8.21
C PRO A 66 14.17 21.02 -7.62
N HIS A 67 14.27 20.73 -6.31
CA HIS A 67 15.55 20.64 -5.60
C HIS A 67 15.82 19.26 -4.98
N HIS A 68 14.78 18.45 -4.76
CA HIS A 68 14.90 17.23 -3.97
C HIS A 68 14.11 16.08 -4.59
N THR A 69 14.65 14.87 -4.40
CA THR A 69 13.95 13.61 -4.57
C THR A 69 13.82 12.97 -3.20
N ILE A 70 12.59 12.84 -2.69
CA ILE A 70 12.29 12.39 -1.34
C ILE A 70 11.48 11.09 -1.44
N LEU A 71 11.94 10.05 -0.76
CA LEU A 71 11.14 8.86 -0.50
C LEU A 71 10.49 9.01 0.88
N PHE A 72 9.16 9.07 0.93
CA PHE A 72 8.39 9.14 2.15
C PHE A 72 7.85 7.76 2.51
N ASP A 73 8.20 7.30 3.71
CA ASP A 73 8.04 5.92 4.21
C ASP A 73 8.83 4.89 3.36
N THR A 74 9.28 3.81 3.98
CA THR A 74 9.96 2.68 3.31
C THR A 74 9.21 1.37 3.47
N CYS A 75 7.96 1.44 3.94
CA CYS A 75 7.06 0.31 4.07
C CYS A 75 7.60 -0.80 5.00
N CYS A 76 7.11 -2.04 4.83
CA CYS A 76 7.44 -3.16 5.70
C CYS A 76 8.83 -3.72 5.42
N GLY A 77 9.24 -3.84 4.17
CA GLY A 77 10.50 -4.42 3.74
C GLY A 77 10.47 -5.96 3.67
N ASN A 78 11.29 -6.50 2.78
CA ASN A 78 11.40 -7.95 2.57
C ASN A 78 12.15 -8.65 3.72
N HIS A 79 11.83 -9.93 3.92
CA HIS A 79 12.55 -10.87 4.80
C HIS A 79 12.58 -10.52 6.30
N LYS A 80 11.76 -9.56 6.75
CA LYS A 80 11.63 -9.26 8.18
C LYS A 80 10.86 -10.37 8.89
N ASP A 81 11.36 -10.75 10.07
CA ASP A 81 10.69 -11.69 10.94
C ASP A 81 9.66 -10.95 11.81
N VAL A 82 8.39 -11.03 11.38
CA VAL A 82 7.27 -10.39 12.09
C VAL A 82 6.09 -11.35 12.29
N PRO A 83 6.23 -12.40 13.10
CA PRO A 83 5.24 -13.47 13.21
C PRO A 83 3.83 -12.97 13.55
N GLY A 84 2.81 -13.56 12.94
CA GLY A 84 1.41 -13.21 13.17
C GLY A 84 0.89 -12.01 12.38
N LEU A 85 1.75 -11.32 11.62
CA LEU A 85 1.35 -10.24 10.72
C LEU A 85 1.41 -10.70 9.25
N PRO A 86 0.48 -10.25 8.39
CA PRO A 86 0.47 -10.58 6.95
C PRO A 86 1.74 -10.17 6.19
N TRP A 87 2.51 -9.22 6.71
CA TRP A 87 3.80 -8.79 6.14
C TRP A 87 5.01 -9.50 6.76
N HIS A 88 4.81 -10.65 7.39
CA HIS A 88 5.91 -11.54 7.78
C HIS A 88 6.62 -12.09 6.53
N GLN A 89 7.95 -12.06 6.52
CA GLN A 89 8.78 -12.70 5.49
C GLN A 89 8.41 -12.33 4.04
N LEU A 90 8.05 -11.06 3.82
CA LEU A 90 7.71 -10.56 2.49
C LEU A 90 8.82 -10.77 1.46
N ARG A 91 8.38 -10.95 0.21
CA ARG A 91 9.21 -10.99 -1.00
C ARG A 91 8.51 -10.20 -2.11
N THR A 92 8.66 -8.88 -2.06
CA THR A 92 8.01 -7.94 -2.98
C THR A 92 9.03 -7.31 -3.93
N PRO A 93 8.59 -6.82 -5.11
CA PRO A 93 9.45 -6.13 -6.06
C PRO A 93 9.65 -4.65 -5.70
N PHE A 94 9.62 -4.25 -4.43
CA PHE A 94 9.62 -2.84 -4.03
C PHE A 94 10.80 -2.03 -4.61
N LEU A 95 12.03 -2.57 -4.54
CA LEU A 95 13.20 -1.90 -5.11
C LEU A 95 13.15 -1.81 -6.64
N GLU A 96 12.56 -2.81 -7.30
CA GLU A 96 12.36 -2.79 -8.75
C GLU A 96 11.31 -1.76 -9.15
N ASN A 97 10.23 -1.64 -8.36
CA ASN A 97 9.21 -0.61 -8.54
C ASN A 97 9.82 0.80 -8.40
N LEU A 98 10.70 0.98 -7.42
CA LEU A 98 11.44 2.23 -7.22
C LEU A 98 12.36 2.54 -8.41
N ALA A 99 13.09 1.53 -8.90
CA ALA A 99 13.94 1.64 -10.09
C ALA A 99 13.13 1.99 -11.36
N ARG A 100 11.96 1.37 -11.56
CA ARG A 100 11.03 1.71 -12.66
C ARG A 100 10.51 3.14 -12.55
N ALA A 101 10.38 3.66 -11.34
CA ALA A 101 10.05 5.06 -11.11
C ALA A 101 11.25 5.99 -11.39
N GLY A 102 12.44 5.48 -11.66
CA GLY A 102 13.62 6.26 -12.07
C GLY A 102 14.56 6.65 -10.92
N VAL A 103 14.48 5.98 -9.77
CA VAL A 103 15.39 6.23 -8.64
C VAL A 103 15.92 4.91 -8.08
N GLN A 104 17.16 4.90 -7.62
CA GLN A 104 17.80 3.73 -7.03
C GLN A 104 18.51 4.13 -5.73
N PRO A 105 18.47 3.30 -4.68
CA PRO A 105 19.28 3.51 -3.49
C PRO A 105 20.76 3.53 -3.85
N ARG A 106 21.54 4.42 -3.22
CA ARG A 106 23.00 4.41 -3.34
C ARG A 106 23.59 3.70 -2.12
N THR A 107 24.63 2.90 -2.35
CA THR A 107 25.49 2.33 -1.30
C THR A 107 26.60 3.30 -0.94
#